data_AF-A0A829GGT0-F1
#
_entry.id   AF-A0A829GGT0-F1
#
_cell.length_a   1.000
_cell.length_b   1.000
_cell.length_c   1.000
_cell.angle_alpha   90.00
_cell.angle_beta   90.00
_cell.angle_gamma   90.00
#
_symmetry.space_group_name_H-M   'P 1'
#
loop_
_entity.id
_entity.type
_entity.pdbx_description
1 polymer ?
#
loop_
_entity_poly.entity_id
_entity_poly.type
_entity_poly.pdbx_seq_one_letter_code
_entity_poly.pdbx_strand_id
1 'polypeptide(L)'
;MQRKKKGLSILLAGTVALGALAVLPVGEIQAKAAISQQTKGSSLANTVKAATAKQAATDTTAATTNQAIATQLAAKGIDYNKLNKVQQQDIYVDVIVQMSAAPASENGTLRTDYSSTAEIQQETNKVIAAQASVKAAVEQVTQQTAGESYGYVVNGFSTKVRVVDIPKLKQIAGVKTVTLAKVYYPTDAKANSMANVQAVWSNYKYKGEGTVVSVIDTGIDPTHKDMRLSDDKDVKLTKSDVEKFTDTAKHGRYFTSKVPYGFNYADNNDTITDDTVDEQHGMHVAGIIG
;
A
#
# COMPACT_ATOMS: atom_id res chain seq x y z
N MET A 1 -21.80 62.29 -19.36
CA MET A 1 -20.54 61.82 -19.97
C MET A 1 -20.35 60.34 -19.65
N GLN A 2 -20.60 59.49 -20.65
CA GLN A 2 -20.42 58.03 -20.59
C GLN A 2 -18.94 57.66 -20.79
N ARG A 3 -18.45 56.64 -20.09
CA ARG A 3 -17.31 55.83 -20.55
C ARG A 3 -17.77 54.38 -20.72
N LYS A 4 -17.73 53.92 -21.97
CA LYS A 4 -17.96 52.54 -22.41
C LYS A 4 -16.83 51.62 -21.92
N LYS A 5 -17.17 50.40 -21.52
CA LYS A 5 -16.37 49.20 -21.84
C LYS A 5 -17.31 48.04 -22.20
N LYS A 6 -17.08 47.51 -23.41
CA LYS A 6 -17.57 46.24 -23.98
C LYS A 6 -17.12 45.10 -23.04
N GLY A 7 -17.88 44.08 -22.68
CA GLY A 7 -18.87 43.30 -23.42
C GLY A 7 -18.28 41.92 -23.70
N LEU A 8 -18.84 40.84 -23.14
CA LEU A 8 -19.03 39.55 -23.80
C LEU A 8 -19.79 38.58 -22.88
N SER A 9 -21.06 38.36 -23.18
CA SER A 9 -21.86 37.26 -22.64
C SER A 9 -21.48 35.99 -23.40
N ILE A 10 -21.07 34.94 -22.70
CA ILE A 10 -20.94 33.59 -23.28
C ILE A 10 -22.02 32.71 -22.64
N LEU A 11 -22.86 32.19 -23.53
CA LEU A 11 -23.94 31.25 -23.26
C LEU A 11 -23.45 30.02 -22.49
N LEU A 12 -24.19 29.70 -21.43
CA LEU A 12 -24.25 28.40 -20.81
C LEU A 12 -24.88 27.41 -21.81
N ALA A 13 -24.11 26.44 -22.30
CA ALA A 13 -24.66 25.23 -22.91
C ALA A 13 -24.38 24.06 -21.96
N GLY A 14 -25.38 23.77 -21.12
CA GLY A 14 -25.41 22.56 -20.33
C GLY A 14 -25.86 21.38 -21.19
N THR A 15 -25.06 20.32 -21.23
CA THR A 15 -25.53 18.98 -21.57
C THR A 15 -25.15 18.05 -20.44
N VAL A 16 -26.19 17.65 -19.69
CA VAL A 16 -26.19 16.51 -18.79
C VAL A 16 -26.02 15.24 -19.63
N ALA A 17 -25.04 14.41 -19.29
CA ALA A 17 -25.03 13.01 -19.68
C ALA A 17 -24.68 12.17 -18.45
N LEU A 18 -25.72 11.65 -17.79
CA LEU A 18 -25.64 10.45 -16.96
C LEU A 18 -25.19 9.27 -17.85
N GLY A 19 -24.25 8.46 -17.36
CA GLY A 19 -23.92 7.18 -18.00
C GLY A 19 -22.66 6.54 -17.40
N ALA A 20 -22.88 5.63 -16.44
CA ALA A 20 -21.98 4.60 -15.92
C ALA A 20 -20.46 4.76 -16.19
N LEU A 21 -19.71 5.17 -15.15
CA LEU A 21 -18.26 4.96 -15.12
C LEU A 21 -17.97 3.46 -15.07
N ALA A 22 -17.75 2.85 -16.23
CA ALA A 22 -16.99 1.61 -16.29
C ALA A 22 -15.56 1.92 -15.83
N VAL A 23 -15.10 1.27 -14.76
CA VAL A 23 -13.72 1.33 -14.29
C VAL A 23 -12.85 0.64 -15.33
N LEU A 24 -12.40 1.40 -16.33
CA LEU A 24 -11.41 0.93 -17.29
C LEU A 24 -10.02 1.01 -16.63
N PRO A 25 -9.13 0.04 -16.90
CA PRO A 25 -7.75 0.09 -16.42
C PRO A 25 -7.09 1.42 -16.83
N VAL A 26 -6.31 1.99 -15.92
CA VAL A 26 -5.69 3.33 -16.04
C VAL A 26 -4.92 3.54 -17.38
N GLY A 27 -4.40 2.47 -17.98
CA GLY A 27 -3.77 2.51 -19.29
C GLY A 27 -4.72 2.82 -20.47
N GLU A 28 -5.99 2.39 -20.42
CA GLU A 28 -6.98 2.68 -21.45
C GLU A 28 -7.47 4.14 -21.40
N ILE A 29 -7.49 4.74 -20.20
CA ILE A 29 -7.87 6.14 -19.99
C ILE A 29 -6.83 7.08 -20.60
N GLN A 30 -5.53 6.80 -20.42
CA GLN A 30 -4.45 7.59 -21.01
C GLN A 30 -4.38 7.45 -22.54
N ALA A 31 -4.65 6.25 -23.07
CA ALA A 31 -4.72 6.03 -24.51
C ALA A 31 -5.88 6.82 -25.16
N LYS A 32 -7.07 6.88 -24.52
CA LYS A 32 -8.20 7.68 -25.03
C LYS A 32 -7.92 9.19 -25.03
N ALA A 33 -7.20 9.71 -24.04
CA ALA A 33 -6.90 11.14 -23.94
C ALA A 33 -5.99 11.64 -25.08
N ALA A 34 -5.01 10.85 -25.50
CA ALA A 34 -4.12 11.19 -26.61
C ALA A 34 -4.81 11.16 -27.98
N ILE A 35 -5.79 10.26 -28.17
CA ILE A 35 -6.50 10.06 -29.45
C ILE A 35 -7.50 11.21 -29.72
N SER A 36 -8.07 11.84 -28.69
CA SER A 36 -9.09 12.88 -28.85
C SER A 36 -8.60 14.18 -29.47
N GLN A 37 -7.30 14.47 -29.46
CA GLN A 37 -6.78 15.75 -29.98
C GLN A 37 -6.59 15.78 -31.51
N GLN A 38 -6.73 14.64 -32.22
CA GLN A 38 -6.21 14.54 -33.58
C GLN A 38 -7.16 13.89 -34.61
N THR A 39 -8.45 14.25 -34.63
CA THR A 39 -9.31 13.86 -35.78
C THR A 39 -10.45 14.82 -36.08
N LYS A 40 -10.29 15.61 -37.14
CA LYS A 40 -11.32 15.81 -38.19
C LYS A 40 -10.71 15.37 -39.53
N GLY A 41 -11.30 14.39 -40.22
CA GLY A 41 -11.06 14.14 -41.65
C GLY A 41 -10.70 12.72 -42.11
N SER A 42 -11.66 12.12 -42.82
CA SER A 42 -11.64 11.10 -43.92
C SER A 42 -11.02 9.69 -43.73
N SER A 43 -11.75 8.70 -44.29
CA SER A 43 -11.72 7.26 -44.00
C SER A 43 -10.50 6.46 -44.51
N LEU A 44 -9.58 7.06 -45.26
CA LEU A 44 -8.29 6.42 -45.61
C LEU A 44 -7.18 6.75 -44.59
N ALA A 45 -7.33 7.82 -43.81
CA ALA A 45 -6.44 8.15 -42.69
C ALA A 45 -6.69 7.26 -41.47
N ASN A 46 -7.86 6.62 -41.36
CA ASN A 46 -8.26 5.84 -40.19
C ASN A 46 -7.49 4.51 -40.06
N THR A 47 -7.11 3.85 -41.16
CA THR A 47 -6.38 2.57 -41.11
C THR A 47 -4.92 2.78 -40.74
N VAL A 48 -4.29 3.83 -41.29
CA VAL A 48 -2.91 4.22 -40.92
C VAL A 48 -2.90 4.78 -39.49
N LYS A 49 -3.85 5.65 -39.10
CA LYS A 49 -3.96 6.13 -37.72
C LYS A 49 -4.26 5.03 -36.70
N ALA A 50 -5.06 4.03 -37.04
CA ALA A 50 -5.30 2.89 -36.15
C ALA A 50 -4.04 2.02 -35.98
N ALA A 51 -3.26 1.82 -37.04
CA ALA A 51 -1.98 1.12 -36.97
C ALA A 51 -0.94 1.93 -36.15
N THR A 52 -0.83 3.24 -36.37
CA THR A 52 0.09 4.12 -35.63
C THR A 52 -0.35 4.31 -34.18
N ALA A 53 -1.65 4.39 -33.88
CA ALA A 53 -2.18 4.45 -32.52
C ALA A 53 -2.02 3.11 -31.78
N LYS A 54 -2.19 1.98 -32.48
CA LYS A 54 -1.89 0.65 -31.95
C LYS A 54 -0.40 0.50 -31.64
N GLN A 55 0.47 1.00 -32.51
CA GLN A 55 1.92 1.00 -32.32
C GLN A 55 2.36 1.90 -31.15
N ALA A 56 1.83 3.13 -31.05
CA ALA A 56 2.09 4.03 -29.93
C ALA A 56 1.56 3.48 -28.59
N ALA A 57 0.41 2.80 -28.60
CA ALA A 57 -0.13 2.12 -27.43
C ALA A 57 0.73 0.91 -27.02
N THR A 58 1.25 0.13 -27.98
CA THR A 58 2.19 -0.97 -27.68
C THR A 58 3.52 -0.46 -27.17
N ASP A 59 4.06 0.63 -27.71
CA ASP A 59 5.34 1.21 -27.29
C ASP A 59 5.24 1.80 -25.87
N THR A 60 4.12 2.46 -25.56
CA THR A 60 3.84 2.99 -24.21
C THR A 60 3.66 1.87 -23.18
N THR A 61 3.00 0.77 -23.58
CA THR A 61 2.81 -0.43 -22.74
C THR A 61 4.13 -1.17 -22.51
N ALA A 62 5.00 -1.23 -23.53
CA ALA A 62 6.32 -1.82 -23.41
C ALA A 62 7.23 -0.99 -22.50
N ALA A 63 7.22 0.34 -22.63
CA ALA A 63 8.00 1.24 -21.78
C ALA A 63 7.59 1.15 -20.29
N THR A 64 6.28 1.14 -20.00
CA THR A 64 5.78 0.98 -18.62
C THR A 64 6.06 -0.41 -18.05
N THR A 65 6.00 -1.46 -18.87
CA THR A 65 6.37 -2.83 -18.48
C THR A 65 7.86 -2.92 -18.12
N ASN A 66 8.74 -2.38 -18.97
CA ASN A 66 10.18 -2.38 -18.71
C ASN A 66 10.55 -1.58 -17.46
N GLN A 67 9.88 -0.46 -17.21
CA GLN A 67 10.08 0.32 -15.97
C GLN A 67 9.67 -0.48 -14.73
N ALA A 68 8.55 -1.19 -14.77
CA ALA A 68 8.10 -2.03 -13.67
C ALA A 68 9.05 -3.23 -13.42
N ILE A 69 9.55 -3.87 -14.49
CA ILE A 69 10.59 -4.90 -14.40
C ILE A 69 11.84 -4.32 -13.76
N ALA A 70 12.35 -3.19 -14.28
CA ALA A 70 13.54 -2.54 -13.75
C ALA A 70 13.39 -2.18 -12.27
N THR A 71 12.20 -1.76 -11.84
CA THR A 71 11.91 -1.44 -10.44
C THR A 71 11.97 -2.69 -9.55
N GLN A 72 11.38 -3.82 -9.98
CA GLN A 72 11.48 -5.09 -9.28
C GLN A 72 12.92 -5.61 -9.19
N LEU A 73 13.68 -5.50 -10.28
CA LEU A 73 15.06 -5.94 -10.32
C LEU A 73 15.97 -5.08 -9.45
N ALA A 74 15.78 -3.76 -9.46
CA ALA A 74 16.52 -2.84 -8.61
C ALA A 74 16.31 -3.16 -7.12
N ALA A 75 15.09 -3.52 -6.71
CA ALA A 75 14.79 -3.96 -5.35
C ALA A 75 15.52 -5.26 -4.95
N LYS A 76 15.93 -6.07 -5.95
CA LYS A 76 16.75 -7.29 -5.79
C LYS A 76 18.24 -7.03 -6.02
N GLY A 77 18.66 -5.77 -6.15
CA GLY A 77 20.06 -5.39 -6.40
C GLY A 77 20.54 -5.61 -7.84
N ILE A 78 19.63 -5.81 -8.80
CA ILE A 78 19.94 -6.10 -10.21
C ILE A 78 19.65 -4.86 -11.07
N ASP A 79 20.67 -4.38 -11.78
CA ASP A 79 20.53 -3.26 -12.72
C ASP A 79 20.07 -3.76 -14.10
N TYR A 80 18.80 -3.49 -14.43
CA TYR A 80 18.18 -3.90 -15.70
C TYR A 80 18.92 -3.40 -16.94
N ASN A 81 19.55 -2.22 -16.86
CA ASN A 81 20.24 -1.63 -18.02
C ASN A 81 21.60 -2.30 -18.32
N LYS A 82 22.13 -3.06 -17.37
CA LYS A 82 23.36 -3.86 -17.56
C LYS A 82 23.07 -5.25 -18.13
N LEU A 83 21.80 -5.66 -18.17
CA LEU A 83 21.39 -6.94 -18.75
C LEU A 83 21.31 -6.83 -20.27
N ASN A 84 21.80 -7.84 -20.98
CA ASN A 84 21.56 -7.97 -22.41
C ASN A 84 20.11 -8.42 -22.68
N LYS A 85 19.67 -8.35 -23.95
CA LYS A 85 18.29 -8.69 -24.33
C LYS A 85 17.85 -10.11 -23.94
N VAL A 86 18.76 -11.08 -23.99
CA VAL A 86 18.44 -12.47 -23.62
C VAL A 86 18.24 -12.57 -22.11
N GLN A 87 19.13 -11.96 -21.33
CA GLN A 87 19.02 -11.92 -19.87
C GLN A 87 17.75 -11.18 -19.41
N GLN A 88 17.38 -10.08 -20.05
CA GLN A 88 16.15 -9.34 -19.76
C GLN A 88 14.89 -10.18 -19.98
N GLN A 89 14.94 -11.18 -20.88
CA GLN A 89 13.81 -12.05 -21.21
C GLN A 89 13.76 -13.31 -20.34
N ASP A 90 14.91 -13.83 -19.93
CA ASP A 90 15.02 -15.06 -19.13
C ASP A 90 14.94 -14.82 -17.60
N ILE A 91 14.98 -13.55 -17.16
CA ILE A 91 14.90 -13.21 -15.74
C ILE A 91 13.49 -13.38 -15.16
N TYR A 92 13.42 -13.85 -13.92
CA TYR A 92 12.17 -13.99 -13.17
C TYR A 92 11.71 -12.68 -12.53
N VAL A 93 10.43 -12.38 -12.69
CA VAL A 93 9.71 -11.26 -12.08
C VAL A 93 8.45 -11.77 -11.39
N ASP A 94 8.00 -11.01 -10.40
CA ASP A 94 6.80 -11.30 -9.62
C ASP A 94 5.58 -10.67 -10.33
N VAL A 95 4.55 -11.47 -10.55
CA VAL A 95 3.30 -11.05 -11.21
C VAL A 95 2.09 -11.41 -10.37
N ILE A 96 1.01 -10.66 -10.58
CA ILE A 96 -0.33 -10.97 -10.13
C ILE A 96 -1.13 -11.44 -11.35
N VAL A 97 -1.62 -12.67 -11.29
CA VAL A 97 -2.53 -13.26 -12.27
C VAL A 97 -3.95 -13.05 -11.78
N GLN A 98 -4.70 -12.19 -12.45
CA GLN A 98 -6.10 -11.91 -12.13
C GLN A 98 -7.01 -12.87 -12.91
N MET A 99 -7.99 -13.46 -12.24
CA MET A 99 -8.96 -14.36 -12.84
C MET A 99 -10.08 -13.58 -13.55
N SER A 100 -10.69 -14.23 -14.56
CA SER A 100 -11.89 -13.72 -15.25
C SER A 100 -13.17 -13.92 -14.45
N ALA A 101 -13.20 -14.92 -13.56
CA ALA A 101 -14.30 -15.14 -12.65
C ALA A 101 -14.39 -14.04 -11.58
N ALA A 102 -15.61 -13.68 -11.20
CA ALA A 102 -15.86 -12.64 -10.21
C ALA A 102 -15.22 -12.98 -8.84
N PRO A 103 -14.78 -11.96 -8.07
CA PRO A 103 -14.38 -12.13 -6.69
C PRO A 103 -15.59 -12.34 -5.77
N ALA A 104 -15.36 -12.76 -4.52
CA ALA A 104 -16.42 -13.05 -3.56
C ALA A 104 -17.27 -11.81 -3.24
N SER A 105 -16.70 -10.60 -3.30
CA SER A 105 -17.45 -9.36 -3.10
C SER A 105 -18.48 -9.08 -4.21
N GLU A 106 -18.37 -9.73 -5.37
CA GLU A 106 -19.22 -9.49 -6.55
C GLU A 106 -19.99 -10.74 -6.98
N ASN A 107 -19.87 -11.86 -6.26
CA ASN A 107 -20.52 -13.12 -6.63
C ASN A 107 -22.01 -13.19 -6.23
N GLY A 108 -22.51 -12.18 -5.51
CA GLY A 108 -23.91 -12.05 -5.08
C GLY A 108 -24.30 -12.84 -3.82
N THR A 109 -23.38 -13.57 -3.18
CA THR A 109 -23.66 -14.32 -1.93
C THR A 109 -23.46 -13.48 -0.68
N LEU A 110 -22.57 -12.49 -0.74
CA LEU A 110 -22.30 -11.57 0.38
C LEU A 110 -23.20 -10.33 0.31
N ARG A 111 -23.71 -9.94 1.47
CA ARG A 111 -24.51 -8.72 1.66
C ARG A 111 -23.64 -7.65 2.29
N THR A 112 -23.49 -6.52 1.60
CA THR A 112 -22.61 -5.41 2.00
C THR A 112 -22.95 -4.79 3.35
N ASP A 113 -24.18 -4.98 3.82
CA ASP A 113 -24.74 -4.42 5.05
C ASP A 113 -24.64 -5.37 6.27
N TYR A 114 -24.53 -6.70 6.08
CA TYR A 114 -24.69 -7.66 7.18
C TYR A 114 -23.83 -8.93 7.15
N SER A 115 -23.01 -9.19 6.13
CA SER A 115 -22.19 -10.41 6.13
C SER A 115 -21.15 -10.40 7.27
N SER A 116 -21.15 -11.47 8.05
CA SER A 116 -20.15 -11.71 9.09
C SER A 116 -18.77 -11.99 8.51
N THR A 117 -17.72 -11.81 9.32
CA THR A 117 -16.35 -12.15 8.94
C THR A 117 -16.19 -13.63 8.54
N ALA A 118 -16.93 -14.53 9.20
CA ALA A 118 -16.94 -15.95 8.87
C ALA A 118 -17.55 -16.24 7.49
N GLU A 119 -18.66 -15.59 7.13
CA GLU A 119 -19.28 -15.72 5.81
C GLU A 119 -18.36 -15.14 4.71
N ILE A 120 -17.77 -13.98 4.95
CA ILE A 120 -16.79 -13.36 4.04
C ILE A 120 -15.62 -14.31 3.79
N GLN A 121 -15.08 -14.92 4.85
CA GLN A 121 -13.96 -15.86 4.74
C GLN A 121 -14.35 -17.12 4.00
N GLN A 122 -15.55 -17.66 4.25
CA GLN A 122 -16.04 -18.85 3.58
C GLN A 122 -16.19 -18.63 2.07
N GLU A 123 -16.80 -17.53 1.66
CA GLU A 123 -16.97 -17.19 0.24
C GLU A 123 -15.64 -16.87 -0.44
N THR A 124 -14.73 -16.21 0.28
CA THR A 124 -13.35 -15.98 -0.18
C THR A 124 -12.61 -17.30 -0.43
N ASN A 125 -12.73 -18.27 0.48
CA ASN A 125 -12.10 -19.58 0.35
C ASN A 125 -12.66 -20.38 -0.82
N LYS A 126 -13.97 -20.29 -1.10
CA LYS A 126 -14.58 -20.92 -2.29
C LYS A 126 -13.97 -20.37 -3.58
N VAL A 127 -13.82 -19.04 -3.67
CA VAL A 127 -13.19 -18.39 -4.81
C VAL A 127 -11.72 -18.82 -4.96
N ILE A 128 -10.97 -18.87 -3.87
CA ILE A 128 -9.56 -19.31 -3.88
C ILE A 128 -9.44 -20.78 -4.30
N ALA A 129 -10.32 -21.66 -3.81
CA ALA A 129 -10.34 -23.07 -4.19
C ALA A 129 -10.62 -23.25 -5.69
N ALA A 130 -11.51 -22.43 -6.26
CA ALA A 130 -11.82 -22.45 -7.69
C ALA A 130 -10.63 -22.04 -8.60
N GLN A 131 -9.56 -21.44 -8.05
CA GLN A 131 -8.36 -21.08 -8.80
C GLN A 131 -7.47 -22.29 -9.15
N ALA A 132 -7.71 -23.47 -8.56
CA ALA A 132 -6.80 -24.62 -8.60
C ALA A 132 -6.38 -25.03 -10.03
N SER A 133 -7.32 -25.09 -10.97
CA SER A 133 -7.02 -25.48 -12.36
C SER A 133 -6.16 -24.44 -13.08
N VAL A 134 -6.43 -23.16 -12.87
CA VAL A 134 -5.65 -22.07 -13.46
C VAL A 134 -4.25 -22.01 -12.83
N LYS A 135 -4.13 -22.21 -11.51
CA LYS A 135 -2.83 -22.33 -10.82
C LYS A 135 -2.00 -23.46 -11.42
N ALA A 136 -2.58 -24.65 -11.59
CA ALA A 136 -1.88 -25.78 -12.19
C ALA A 136 -1.41 -25.45 -13.63
N ALA A 137 -2.25 -24.83 -14.46
CA ALA A 137 -1.87 -24.43 -15.82
C ALA A 137 -0.76 -23.37 -15.83
N VAL A 138 -0.82 -22.41 -14.92
CA VAL A 138 0.21 -21.38 -14.73
C VAL A 138 1.54 -22.01 -14.31
N GLU A 139 1.52 -22.93 -13.34
CA GLU A 139 2.70 -23.64 -12.85
C GLU A 139 3.41 -24.44 -13.95
N GLN A 140 2.66 -25.06 -14.88
CA GLN A 140 3.25 -25.74 -16.03
C GLN A 140 4.05 -24.79 -16.96
N VAL A 141 3.65 -23.52 -17.04
CA VAL A 141 4.36 -22.52 -17.85
C VAL A 141 5.52 -21.91 -17.09
N THR A 142 5.30 -21.52 -15.83
CA THR A 142 6.29 -20.80 -15.03
C THR A 142 7.36 -21.70 -14.44
N GLN A 143 7.04 -22.97 -14.22
CA GLN A 143 7.79 -23.90 -13.37
C GLN A 143 7.99 -23.33 -11.95
N GLN A 144 7.02 -22.55 -11.47
CA GLN A 144 7.02 -21.90 -10.16
C GLN A 144 5.65 -22.03 -9.52
N THR A 145 5.61 -22.51 -8.28
CA THR A 145 4.38 -22.63 -7.50
C THR A 145 3.66 -21.28 -7.37
N ALA A 146 2.34 -21.31 -7.34
CA ALA A 146 1.55 -20.14 -7.00
C ALA A 146 1.91 -19.63 -5.58
N GLY A 147 2.05 -18.32 -5.44
CA GLY A 147 2.18 -17.65 -4.14
C GLY A 147 0.82 -17.29 -3.55
N GLU A 148 0.77 -16.13 -2.89
CA GLU A 148 -0.43 -15.64 -2.22
C GLU A 148 -1.66 -15.58 -3.14
N SER A 149 -2.80 -15.98 -2.57
CA SER A 149 -4.08 -16.06 -3.27
C SER A 149 -5.08 -15.06 -2.70
N TYR A 150 -5.81 -14.42 -3.60
CA TYR A 150 -6.78 -13.38 -3.30
C TYR A 150 -8.13 -13.83 -3.83
N GLY A 151 -9.18 -13.73 -3.00
CA GLY A 151 -10.54 -14.12 -3.39
C GLY A 151 -11.61 -13.10 -3.06
N TYR A 152 -11.35 -12.14 -2.16
CA TYR A 152 -12.40 -11.27 -1.63
C TYR A 152 -12.74 -10.09 -2.55
N VAL A 153 -11.83 -9.12 -2.70
CA VAL A 153 -12.01 -7.92 -3.56
C VAL A 153 -11.44 -8.16 -4.97
N VAL A 154 -10.39 -8.96 -5.05
CA VAL A 154 -9.75 -9.35 -6.30
C VAL A 154 -9.67 -10.87 -6.31
N ASN A 155 -10.09 -11.49 -7.41
CA ASN A 155 -9.90 -12.91 -7.65
C ASN A 155 -8.59 -13.10 -8.43
N GLY A 156 -7.58 -13.68 -7.81
CA GLY A 156 -6.28 -13.88 -8.43
C GLY A 156 -5.26 -14.50 -7.50
N PHE A 157 -4.05 -14.66 -7.97
CA PHE A 157 -2.92 -15.13 -7.18
C PHE A 157 -1.61 -14.57 -7.72
N SER A 158 -0.58 -14.58 -6.89
CA SER A 158 0.77 -14.19 -7.29
C SER A 158 1.59 -15.38 -7.79
N THR A 159 2.57 -15.15 -8.66
CA THR A 159 3.57 -16.16 -9.02
C THR A 159 4.83 -15.47 -9.56
N LYS A 160 5.91 -16.24 -9.65
CA LYS A 160 7.14 -15.85 -10.36
C LYS A 160 7.07 -16.35 -11.79
N VAL A 161 7.47 -15.53 -12.74
CA VAL A 161 7.47 -15.88 -14.16
C VAL A 161 8.65 -15.24 -14.87
N ARG A 162 9.21 -15.93 -15.85
CA ARG A 162 10.20 -15.30 -16.74
C ARG A 162 9.52 -14.26 -17.62
N VAL A 163 10.20 -13.15 -17.88
CA VAL A 163 9.64 -12.05 -18.69
C VAL A 163 9.12 -12.55 -20.04
N VAL A 164 9.85 -13.47 -20.69
CA VAL A 164 9.47 -14.10 -21.96
C VAL A 164 8.17 -14.90 -21.91
N ASP A 165 7.83 -15.44 -20.74
CA ASP A 165 6.67 -16.31 -20.56
C ASP A 165 5.40 -15.52 -20.23
N ILE A 166 5.49 -14.26 -19.77
CA ILE A 166 4.33 -13.42 -19.40
C ILE A 166 3.20 -13.41 -20.46
N PRO A 167 3.47 -13.28 -21.78
CA PRO A 167 2.41 -13.34 -22.79
C PRO A 167 1.67 -14.69 -22.83
N LYS A 168 2.34 -15.80 -22.49
CA LYS A 168 1.74 -17.14 -22.45
C LYS A 168 0.73 -17.24 -21.30
N LEU A 169 1.02 -16.63 -20.16
CA LEU A 169 0.11 -16.61 -19.01
C LEU A 169 -1.23 -15.95 -19.36
N LYS A 170 -1.20 -14.89 -20.18
CA LYS A 170 -2.41 -14.17 -20.65
C LYS A 170 -3.28 -15.02 -21.59
N GLN A 171 -2.76 -16.11 -22.14
CA GLN A 171 -3.48 -17.01 -23.03
C GLN A 171 -4.15 -18.18 -22.29
N ILE A 172 -3.84 -18.36 -21.01
CA ILE A 172 -4.44 -19.43 -20.19
C ILE A 172 -5.93 -19.12 -19.97
N ALA A 173 -6.80 -20.08 -20.28
CA ALA A 173 -8.22 -19.95 -20.06
C ALA A 173 -8.52 -19.68 -18.57
N GLY A 174 -9.33 -18.65 -18.31
CA GLY A 174 -9.64 -18.19 -16.94
C GLY A 174 -8.75 -17.05 -16.44
N VAL A 175 -7.67 -16.70 -17.15
CA VAL A 175 -6.86 -15.51 -16.85
C VAL A 175 -7.47 -14.27 -17.53
N LYS A 176 -7.72 -13.22 -16.74
CA LYS A 176 -8.20 -11.91 -17.21
C LYS A 176 -7.04 -11.00 -17.54
N THR A 177 -6.13 -10.81 -16.59
CA THR A 177 -4.93 -9.98 -16.76
C THR A 177 -3.73 -10.59 -16.04
N VAL A 178 -2.54 -10.23 -16.50
CA VAL A 178 -1.28 -10.50 -15.82
C VAL A 178 -0.58 -9.16 -15.65
N THR A 179 -0.32 -8.78 -14.41
CA THR A 179 0.29 -7.49 -14.04
C THR A 179 1.54 -7.72 -13.22
N LEU A 180 2.56 -6.89 -13.42
CA LEU A 180 3.76 -6.93 -12.59
C LEU A 180 3.42 -6.48 -11.17
N ALA A 181 3.86 -7.24 -10.18
CA ALA A 181 3.73 -6.86 -8.78
C ALA A 181 4.45 -5.52 -8.53
N LYS A 182 3.81 -4.61 -7.81
CA LYS A 182 4.43 -3.35 -7.44
C LYS A 182 5.42 -3.57 -6.30
N VAL A 183 6.59 -2.95 -6.42
CA VAL A 183 7.51 -2.81 -5.30
C VAL A 183 7.09 -1.60 -4.48
N TYR A 184 6.96 -1.80 -3.18
CA TYR A 184 6.79 -0.73 -2.21
C TYR A 184 8.07 -0.60 -1.39
N TYR A 185 8.45 0.64 -1.10
CA TYR A 185 9.55 0.95 -0.20
C TYR A 185 8.97 1.55 1.07
N PRO A 186 9.39 1.10 2.27
CA PRO A 186 9.07 1.78 3.50
C PRO A 186 9.49 3.25 3.36
N THR A 187 8.57 4.17 3.66
CA THR A 187 8.87 5.61 3.67
C THR A 187 8.77 6.15 5.08
N ASP A 188 9.61 5.61 5.98
CA ASP A 188 9.68 6.07 7.39
C ASP A 188 10.10 7.54 7.52
N ALA A 189 10.66 8.14 6.47
CA ALA A 189 11.23 9.48 6.53
C ALA A 189 10.21 10.63 6.66
N LYS A 190 8.89 10.37 6.65
CA LYS A 190 7.91 11.45 6.44
C LYS A 190 7.12 11.92 7.65
N ALA A 191 6.91 11.14 8.72
CA ALA A 191 6.07 11.62 9.82
C ALA A 191 6.64 12.89 10.48
N ASN A 192 7.89 12.82 10.93
CA ASN A 192 8.58 13.99 11.50
C ASN A 192 8.76 15.12 10.49
N SER A 193 9.07 14.80 9.22
CA SER A 193 9.23 15.80 8.17
C SER A 193 7.91 16.49 7.80
N MET A 194 6.79 15.79 7.81
CA MET A 194 5.45 16.34 7.53
C MET A 194 4.99 17.25 8.67
N ALA A 195 5.29 16.88 9.91
CA ALA A 195 5.04 17.70 11.09
C ALA A 195 6.13 18.78 11.33
N ASN A 196 7.14 18.86 10.46
CA ASN A 196 8.26 19.80 10.54
C ASN A 196 9.00 19.78 11.90
N VAL A 197 9.08 18.60 12.52
CA VAL A 197 9.67 18.42 13.86
C VAL A 197 11.17 18.77 13.86
N GLN A 198 11.86 18.54 12.75
CA GLN A 198 13.28 18.87 12.60
C GLN A 198 13.55 20.38 12.76
N ALA A 199 12.61 21.25 12.38
CA ALA A 199 12.76 22.69 12.60
C ALA A 199 12.77 23.02 14.10
N VAL A 200 11.93 22.34 14.91
CA VAL A 200 11.90 22.53 16.36
C VAL A 200 13.22 22.06 17.00
N TRP A 201 13.65 20.85 16.64
CA TRP A 201 14.90 20.28 17.16
C TRP A 201 16.13 21.08 16.74
N SER A 202 16.18 21.58 15.50
CA SER A 202 17.33 22.34 14.99
C SER A 202 17.36 23.77 15.52
N ASN A 203 16.23 24.49 15.48
CA ASN A 203 16.22 25.92 15.75
C ASN A 203 16.07 26.24 17.25
N TYR A 204 15.32 25.41 17.98
CA TYR A 204 15.02 25.64 19.40
C TYR A 204 15.65 24.63 20.35
N LYS A 205 16.24 23.55 19.81
CA LYS A 205 16.90 22.48 20.60
C LYS A 205 15.99 21.74 21.58
N TYR A 206 14.67 21.83 21.41
CA TYR A 206 13.71 21.14 22.27
C TYR A 206 13.45 19.72 21.76
N LYS A 207 13.81 18.69 22.52
CA LYS A 207 13.51 17.29 22.16
C LYS A 207 12.71 16.55 23.23
N GLY A 208 12.31 17.24 24.29
CA GLY A 208 11.48 16.70 25.38
C GLY A 208 12.26 16.38 26.67
N GLU A 209 13.55 16.71 26.73
CA GLU A 209 14.34 16.59 27.96
C GLU A 209 13.64 17.31 29.13
N GLY A 210 13.61 16.66 30.31
CA GLY A 210 12.94 17.20 31.51
C GLY A 210 11.40 17.24 31.45
N THR A 211 10.78 16.67 30.41
CA THR A 211 9.31 16.59 30.24
C THR A 211 8.82 15.16 30.42
N VAL A 212 7.62 14.99 30.98
CA VAL A 212 6.95 13.69 31.15
C VAL A 212 5.64 13.70 30.38
N VAL A 213 5.37 12.61 29.67
CA VAL A 213 4.10 12.38 28.96
C VAL A 213 3.49 11.08 29.50
N SER A 214 2.18 11.09 29.73
CA SER A 214 1.44 9.90 30.13
C SER A 214 0.75 9.28 28.91
N VAL A 215 0.88 7.97 28.76
CA VAL A 215 0.25 7.18 27.68
C VAL A 215 -0.67 6.16 28.34
N ILE A 216 -1.94 6.16 27.93
CA ILE A 216 -2.95 5.19 28.39
C ILE A 216 -3.33 4.36 27.16
N ASP A 217 -2.83 3.13 27.10
CA ASP A 217 -2.97 2.24 25.95
C ASP A 217 -2.87 0.77 26.41
N THR A 218 -2.78 -0.19 25.48
CA THR A 218 -2.82 -1.64 25.77
C THR A 218 -1.65 -2.12 26.62
N GLY A 219 -0.44 -1.66 26.30
CA GLY A 219 0.77 -2.08 26.99
C GLY A 219 2.03 -1.40 26.45
N ILE A 220 3.14 -1.57 27.16
CA ILE A 220 4.46 -1.06 26.83
C ILE A 220 5.53 -2.00 27.36
N ASP A 221 6.55 -2.29 26.54
CA ASP A 221 7.76 -2.97 26.98
C ASP A 221 8.80 -1.95 27.45
N PRO A 222 8.99 -1.75 28.77
CA PRO A 222 9.96 -0.78 29.29
C PRO A 222 11.42 -1.20 29.04
N THR A 223 11.66 -2.44 28.58
CA THR A 223 12.99 -2.97 28.25
C THR A 223 13.32 -2.89 26.77
N HIS A 224 12.37 -2.45 25.93
CA HIS A 224 12.58 -2.31 24.50
C HIS A 224 13.74 -1.35 24.21
N LYS A 225 14.57 -1.66 23.22
CA LYS A 225 15.79 -0.91 22.85
C LYS A 225 15.54 0.59 22.61
N ASP A 226 14.34 0.96 22.16
CA ASP A 226 13.95 2.34 21.86
C ASP A 226 13.41 3.11 23.07
N MET A 227 13.04 2.41 24.15
CA MET A 227 12.63 3.03 25.42
C MET A 227 13.86 3.40 26.26
N ARG A 228 14.66 4.33 25.76
CA ARG A 228 15.85 4.85 26.44
C ARG A 228 15.92 6.37 26.42
N LEU A 229 16.61 6.93 27.42
CA LEU A 229 17.06 8.31 27.41
C LEU A 229 18.51 8.38 26.92
N SER A 230 18.86 9.48 26.26
CA SER A 230 20.26 9.72 25.84
C SER A 230 21.16 10.18 26.99
N ASP A 231 20.57 10.84 28.00
CA ASP A 231 21.17 11.17 29.29
C ASP A 231 20.10 10.99 30.36
N ASP A 232 20.42 10.28 31.44
CA ASP A 232 19.52 9.96 32.55
C ASP A 232 19.86 10.71 33.85
N LYS A 233 20.81 11.65 33.82
CA LYS A 233 21.22 12.43 35.01
C LYS A 233 20.17 13.42 35.48
N ASP A 234 19.52 14.11 34.54
CA ASP A 234 18.59 15.21 34.79
C ASP A 234 17.14 14.83 34.44
N VAL A 235 16.72 13.63 34.86
CA VAL A 235 15.33 13.17 34.65
C VAL A 235 14.34 13.89 35.55
N LYS A 236 13.13 14.10 35.02
CA LYS A 236 12.05 14.79 35.75
C LYS A 236 11.47 13.95 36.90
N LEU A 237 11.43 12.63 36.73
CA LEU A 237 10.94 11.68 37.72
C LEU A 237 12.05 10.68 38.02
N THR A 238 12.56 10.73 39.25
CA THR A 238 13.49 9.73 39.75
C THR A 238 12.72 8.53 40.32
N LYS A 239 13.42 7.41 40.53
CA LYS A 239 12.86 6.27 41.24
C LYS A 239 12.27 6.65 42.61
N SER A 240 12.95 7.52 43.36
CA SER A 240 12.45 7.97 44.67
C SER A 240 11.16 8.79 44.56
N ASP A 241 11.02 9.60 43.51
CA ASP A 241 9.81 10.38 43.29
C ASP A 241 8.62 9.46 42.98
N VAL A 242 8.85 8.44 42.15
CA VAL A 242 7.83 7.45 41.81
C VAL A 242 7.47 6.60 43.02
N GLU A 243 8.44 6.14 43.81
CA GLU A 243 8.18 5.36 45.02
C GLU A 243 7.32 6.13 46.03
N LYS A 244 7.63 7.42 46.27
CA LYS A 244 6.80 8.31 47.11
C LYS A 244 5.37 8.47 46.58
N PHE A 245 5.22 8.56 45.26
CA PHE A 245 3.90 8.62 44.63
C PHE A 245 3.14 7.29 44.81
N THR A 246 3.78 6.16 44.58
CA THR A 246 3.17 4.83 44.72
C THR A 246 2.79 4.50 46.16
N ASP A 247 3.51 5.05 47.15
CA ASP A 247 3.12 4.97 48.56
C ASP A 247 1.76 5.63 48.82
N THR A 248 1.40 6.65 48.06
CA THR A 248 0.12 7.35 48.17
C THR A 248 -0.93 6.70 47.26
N ALA A 249 -0.58 6.44 46.00
CA ALA A 249 -1.48 5.88 45.00
C ALA A 249 -1.87 4.41 45.28
N LYS A 250 -1.03 3.67 46.02
CA LYS A 250 -1.19 2.25 46.34
C LYS A 250 -1.18 1.31 45.13
N HIS A 251 -0.68 1.76 43.99
CA HIS A 251 -0.57 0.97 42.76
C HIS A 251 0.55 1.47 41.85
N GLY A 252 1.05 0.58 40.99
CA GLY A 252 2.14 0.84 40.06
C GLY A 252 3.50 0.82 40.72
N ARG A 253 4.55 0.88 39.90
CA ARG A 253 5.94 0.88 40.35
C ARG A 253 6.86 1.58 39.37
N TYR A 254 8.12 1.75 39.79
CA TYR A 254 9.20 2.18 38.91
C TYR A 254 9.70 1.05 37.99
N PHE A 255 9.96 1.36 36.72
CA PHE A 255 10.51 0.41 35.74
C PHE A 255 11.91 0.85 35.26
N THR A 256 12.00 1.94 34.50
CA THR A 256 13.27 2.47 33.95
C THR A 256 13.28 3.99 33.97
N SER A 257 14.42 4.63 33.70
CA SER A 257 14.50 6.09 33.61
C SER A 257 13.63 6.67 32.49
N LYS A 258 13.37 5.88 31.42
CA LYS A 258 12.52 6.28 30.30
C LYS A 258 11.04 6.02 30.54
N VAL A 259 10.71 4.88 31.15
CA VAL A 259 9.34 4.50 31.56
C VAL A 259 9.32 4.50 33.09
N PRO A 260 9.26 5.69 33.73
CA PRO A 260 9.45 5.80 35.17
C PRO A 260 8.28 5.24 35.97
N TYR A 261 7.08 5.15 35.39
CA TYR A 261 5.89 4.67 36.06
C TYR A 261 5.00 3.88 35.11
N GLY A 262 4.32 2.85 35.62
CA GLY A 262 3.28 2.12 34.90
C GLY A 262 2.40 1.31 35.85
N PHE A 263 1.14 1.09 35.45
CA PHE A 263 0.19 0.23 36.13
C PHE A 263 -0.86 -0.26 35.15
N ASN A 264 -1.19 -1.56 35.20
CA ASN A 264 -2.29 -2.12 34.43
C ASN A 264 -3.58 -1.99 35.23
N TYR A 265 -4.41 -1.03 34.83
CA TYR A 265 -5.69 -0.74 35.46
C TYR A 265 -6.79 -1.75 35.10
N ALA A 266 -6.64 -2.52 34.03
CA ALA A 266 -7.61 -3.54 33.63
C ALA A 266 -7.54 -4.77 34.55
N ASP A 267 -6.31 -5.23 34.82
CA ASP A 267 -6.06 -6.42 35.65
C ASP A 267 -5.60 -6.08 37.07
N ASN A 268 -5.52 -4.79 37.39
CA ASN A 268 -5.13 -4.25 38.70
C ASN A 268 -3.79 -4.81 39.19
N ASN A 269 -2.77 -4.78 38.33
CA ASN A 269 -1.42 -5.29 38.62
C ASN A 269 -0.31 -4.46 37.92
N ASP A 270 0.95 -4.81 38.16
CA ASP A 270 2.12 -4.11 37.59
C ASP A 270 2.63 -4.70 36.26
N THR A 271 1.86 -5.61 35.64
CA THR A 271 2.18 -6.19 34.33
C THR A 271 1.67 -5.25 33.25
N ILE A 272 2.57 -4.39 32.77
CA ILE A 272 2.26 -3.36 31.78
C ILE A 272 2.63 -3.75 30.34
N THR A 273 3.06 -4.98 30.11
CA THR A 273 3.45 -5.49 28.78
C THR A 273 2.29 -6.22 28.11
N ASP A 274 2.17 -6.10 26.79
CA ASP A 274 1.26 -6.94 26.02
C ASP A 274 1.78 -8.39 25.94
N ASP A 275 0.86 -9.36 25.89
CA ASP A 275 1.19 -10.80 25.87
C ASP A 275 1.67 -11.29 24.50
N THR A 276 1.38 -10.55 23.42
CA THR A 276 1.69 -10.96 22.04
C THR A 276 2.38 -9.85 21.25
N VAL A 277 3.21 -10.25 20.28
CA VAL A 277 3.92 -9.31 19.38
C VAL A 277 2.99 -8.61 18.39
N ASP A 278 1.80 -9.17 18.14
CA ASP A 278 0.84 -8.65 17.17
C ASP A 278 -0.09 -7.57 17.78
N GLU A 279 -0.08 -7.40 19.11
CA GLU A 279 -0.95 -6.48 19.86
C GLU A 279 -0.16 -5.37 20.58
N GLN A 280 0.99 -4.97 20.05
CA GLN A 280 1.86 -3.94 20.65
C GLN A 280 1.42 -2.50 20.33
N HIS A 281 0.12 -2.20 20.44
CA HIS A 281 -0.42 -0.89 20.06
C HIS A 281 0.16 0.22 20.96
N GLY A 282 0.15 0.02 22.29
CA GLY A 282 0.69 1.00 23.22
C GLY A 282 2.20 1.24 23.06
N MET A 283 2.96 0.18 22.77
CA MET A 283 4.40 0.30 22.47
C MET A 283 4.64 1.12 21.19
N HIS A 284 3.85 0.91 20.14
CA HIS A 284 3.94 1.69 18.91
C HIS A 284 3.60 3.18 19.15
N VAL A 285 2.52 3.46 19.89
CA VAL A 285 2.14 4.83 20.26
C VAL A 285 3.23 5.51 21.09
N ALA A 286 3.76 4.84 22.11
CA ALA A 286 4.85 5.35 22.93
C ALA A 286 6.11 5.64 22.11
N GLY A 287 6.46 4.77 21.16
CA GLY A 287 7.59 4.96 20.25
C GLY A 287 7.46 6.18 19.32
N ILE A 288 6.24 6.57 18.93
CA ILE A 288 5.98 7.80 18.16
C ILE A 288 6.18 9.04 19.03
N ILE A 289 5.80 8.97 20.31
CA ILE A 289 5.91 10.08 21.26
C ILE A 289 7.39 10.32 21.63
N GLY A 290 8.15 9.25 21.88
CA GLY A 290 9.61 9.27 21.95
C GLY A 290 10.21 8.43 23.05
#